data_AF-A0AA86MK11-F1
#
_entry.id   AF-A0AA86MK11-F1
#
_cell.length_a   1.000
_cell.length_b   1.000
_cell.length_c   1.000
_cell.angle_alpha   90.00
_cell.angle_beta   90.00
_cell.angle_gamma   90.00
#
_symmetry.space_group_name_H-M   'P 1'
#
loop_
_entity.id
_entity.type
_entity.pdbx_description
1 polymer ?
#
loop_
_entity_poly.entity_id
_entity_poly.type
_entity_poly.pdbx_seq_one_letter_code
_entity_poly.pdbx_strand_id
1 'polypeptide(L)'
;MFVALIKDEADAAIADEIKDKNLKSMYQANRNFILGQVFNRIINLLVNAKLTRKILEIILEKSKKIRSQIRPNRSRERKNKHPRKKHHHNKKSCI
;
A
#
# COMPACT_ATOMS: atom_id res chain seq x y z
N MET A 1 1.18 9.67 -12.69
CA MET A 1 -0.14 10.35 -12.78
C MET A 1 -1.26 9.49 -12.19
N PHE A 2 -1.70 8.38 -12.82
CA PHE A 2 -2.82 7.55 -12.32
C PHE A 2 -2.70 7.02 -10.88
N VAL A 3 -1.54 6.49 -10.51
CA VAL A 3 -1.31 5.94 -9.16
C VAL A 3 -1.45 7.01 -8.09
N ALA A 4 -1.01 8.23 -8.37
CA ALA A 4 -1.13 9.35 -7.44
C ALA A 4 -2.60 9.73 -7.27
N LEU A 5 -3.35 9.90 -8.38
CA LEU A 5 -4.78 10.20 -8.34
C LEU A 5 -5.59 9.18 -7.53
N ILE A 6 -5.40 7.88 -7.80
CA ILE A 6 -6.08 6.81 -7.04
C ILE A 6 -5.70 6.87 -5.56
N LYS A 7 -4.42 7.15 -5.27
CA LYS A 7 -3.94 7.24 -3.89
C LYS A 7 -4.58 8.42 -3.17
N ASP A 8 -4.59 9.59 -3.78
CA ASP A 8 -5.12 10.81 -3.17
C ASP A 8 -6.63 10.66 -2.90
N GLU A 9 -7.38 10.09 -3.86
CA GLU A 9 -8.80 9.82 -3.69
C GLU A 9 -9.09 8.76 -2.62
N ALA A 10 -8.29 7.68 -2.59
CA ALA A 10 -8.40 6.68 -1.54
C ALA A 10 -8.04 7.24 -0.16
N ASP A 11 -7.00 8.07 -0.07
CA ASP A 11 -6.57 8.70 1.18
C ASP A 11 -7.63 9.68 1.69
N ALA A 12 -8.26 10.47 0.82
CA ALA A 12 -9.38 11.34 1.17
C ALA A 12 -10.56 10.54 1.75
N ALA A 13 -10.98 9.47 1.06
CA ALA A 13 -12.06 8.61 1.55
C ALA A 13 -11.72 7.93 2.88
N ILE A 14 -10.46 7.55 3.10
CA ILE A 14 -9.99 6.97 4.37
C ILE A 14 -10.02 8.04 5.47
N ALA A 15 -9.58 9.26 5.18
CA ALA A 15 -9.59 10.37 6.13
C ALA A 15 -11.02 10.72 6.56
N ASP A 16 -11.96 10.79 5.62
CA ASP A 16 -13.37 11.04 5.89
C ASP A 16 -13.99 9.94 6.76
N GLU A 17 -13.68 8.67 6.49
CA GLU A 17 -14.18 7.54 7.30
C GLU A 17 -13.61 7.53 8.73
N ILE A 18 -12.42 8.10 8.93
CA ILE A 18 -11.72 8.13 10.22
C ILE A 18 -12.07 9.39 11.01
N LYS A 19 -12.52 10.46 10.37
CA LYS A 19 -12.73 11.78 10.98
C LYS A 19 -13.54 11.74 12.27
N ASP A 20 -14.60 10.93 12.30
CA ASP A 20 -15.49 10.80 13.47
C ASP A 20 -15.12 9.64 14.41
N LYS A 21 -14.05 8.90 14.10
CA LYS A 21 -13.58 7.75 14.88
C LYS A 21 -12.39 8.18 15.74
N ASN A 22 -12.50 8.00 17.05
CA ASN A 22 -11.40 8.19 18.01
C ASN A 22 -10.35 7.07 17.92
N LEU A 23 -9.73 6.91 16.76
CA LEU A 23 -8.71 5.89 16.51
C LEU A 23 -7.35 6.34 17.05
N LYS A 24 -6.65 5.44 17.75
CA LYS A 24 -5.26 5.66 18.22
C LYS A 24 -4.23 5.75 17.10
N SER A 25 -4.64 5.52 15.85
CA SER A 25 -3.73 5.39 14.71
C SER A 25 -4.38 5.89 13.43
N MET A 26 -3.58 6.58 12.62
CA MET A 26 -3.97 7.04 11.30
C MET A 26 -3.67 5.97 10.26
N TYR A 27 -4.38 6.03 9.14
CA TYR A 27 -4.24 5.07 8.04
C TYR A 27 -4.13 5.82 6.71
N GLN A 28 -3.38 5.24 5.78
CA GLN A 28 -3.29 5.69 4.39
C GLN A 28 -3.44 4.49 3.47
N ALA A 29 -3.87 4.72 2.24
CA ALA A 29 -3.91 3.73 1.17
C ALA A 29 -2.50 3.18 0.91
N ASN A 30 -2.41 1.85 0.77
CA ASN A 30 -1.14 1.18 0.56
C ASN A 30 -0.63 1.41 -0.87
N ARG A 31 0.37 2.30 -1.01
CA ARG A 31 0.96 2.65 -2.31
C ARG A 31 1.51 1.44 -3.08
N ASN A 32 2.12 0.47 -2.40
CA ASN A 32 2.68 -0.72 -3.05
C ASN A 32 1.59 -1.60 -3.63
N PHE A 33 0.45 -1.70 -2.94
CA PHE A 33 -0.73 -2.39 -3.47
C PHE A 33 -1.26 -1.70 -4.73
N ILE A 34 -1.44 -0.38 -4.71
CA ILE A 34 -1.92 0.39 -5.87
C ILE A 34 -0.97 0.21 -7.06
N LEU A 35 0.34 0.37 -6.83
CA LEU A 35 1.35 0.17 -7.87
C LEU A 35 1.27 -1.22 -8.50
N GLY A 36 1.25 -2.27 -7.67
CA GLY A 36 1.15 -3.64 -8.17
C GLY A 36 -0.12 -3.85 -8.99
N GLN A 37 -1.25 -3.33 -8.54
CA GLN A 37 -2.53 -3.49 -9.23
C GLN A 37 -2.60 -2.76 -10.57
N VAL A 38 -2.01 -1.57 -10.66
CA VAL A 38 -1.92 -0.78 -11.90
C VAL A 38 -0.93 -1.42 -12.87
N PHE A 39 0.27 -1.78 -12.41
CA PHE A 39 1.30 -2.37 -13.27
C PHE A 39 0.89 -3.75 -13.80
N ASN A 40 0.27 -4.59 -12.99
CA ASN A 40 -0.24 -5.90 -13.44
C ASN A 40 -1.35 -5.78 -14.50
N ARG A 41 -1.95 -4.60 -14.67
CA ARG A 41 -3.05 -4.37 -15.63
C ARG A 41 -2.71 -3.29 -16.65
N ILE A 42 -1.44 -2.88 -16.76
CA ILE A 42 -1.05 -1.71 -17.56
C ILE A 42 -1.41 -1.87 -19.03
N ILE A 43 -1.25 -3.08 -19.59
CA ILE A 43 -1.63 -3.38 -20.99
C ILE A 43 -3.13 -3.15 -21.19
N ASN A 44 -3.97 -3.67 -20.30
CA ASN A 44 -5.43 -3.52 -20.38
C ASN A 44 -5.87 -2.05 -20.23
N LEU A 45 -5.15 -1.28 -19.39
CA LEU A 45 -5.39 0.15 -19.18
C LEU A 45 -5.02 0.99 -20.41
N LEU A 46 -4.05 0.55 -21.21
CA LEU A 46 -3.60 1.27 -22.42
C LEU A 46 -4.44 0.93 -23.65
N VAL A 47 -4.85 -0.34 -23.80
CA VAL A 47 -5.48 -0.83 -25.03
C VAL A 47 -6.99 -0.64 -25.04
N ASN A 48 -7.67 -0.71 -23.88
CA ASN A 48 -9.13 -0.73 -23.82
C ASN A 48 -9.72 0.35 -22.90
N ALA A 49 -10.10 1.50 -23.47
CA ALA A 49 -10.66 2.62 -22.72
C ALA A 49 -11.94 2.24 -21.93
N LYS A 50 -12.84 1.44 -22.50
CA LYS A 50 -14.08 0.99 -21.82
C LYS A 50 -13.79 0.10 -20.60
N LEU A 51 -12.81 -0.79 -20.70
CA LEU A 51 -12.39 -1.66 -19.58
C LEU A 51 -11.59 -0.88 -18.53
N THR A 52 -10.85 0.15 -18.98
CA THR A 52 -10.00 0.97 -18.12
C THR A 52 -10.77 1.59 -16.97
N ARG A 53 -11.93 2.20 -17.25
CA ARG A 53 -12.76 2.81 -16.19
C ARG A 53 -13.17 1.78 -15.13
N LYS A 54 -13.71 0.63 -15.54
CA LYS A 54 -14.11 -0.45 -14.62
C LYS A 54 -12.92 -0.96 -13.79
N ILE A 55 -11.76 -1.13 -14.41
CA ILE A 55 -10.55 -1.58 -13.73
C ILE A 55 -10.11 -0.55 -12.68
N LEU A 56 -10.10 0.73 -13.02
CA LEU A 56 -9.72 1.80 -12.10
C LEU A 56 -10.68 1.91 -10.91
N GLU A 57 -12.00 1.82 -11.15
CA GLU A 57 -13.01 1.79 -10.09
C GLU A 57 -12.80 0.61 -9.12
N ILE A 58 -12.51 -0.59 -9.65
CA ILE A 58 -12.19 -1.77 -8.83
C ILE A 58 -10.91 -1.56 -8.02
N ILE A 59 -9.87 -0.98 -8.64
CA ILE A 59 -8.60 -0.71 -7.96
C ILE A 59 -8.83 0.29 -6.83
N LEU A 60 -9.58 1.37 -7.07
CA LEU A 60 -9.91 2.38 -6.08
C LEU A 60 -10.65 1.77 -4.89
N GLU A 61 -11.71 0.99 -5.13
CA GLU A 61 -12.50 0.35 -4.08
C GLU A 61 -11.66 -0.59 -3.21
N LYS A 62 -10.76 -1.37 -3.83
CA LYS A 62 -9.81 -2.21 -3.08
C LYS A 62 -8.78 -1.39 -2.32
N SER A 63 -8.34 -0.26 -2.87
CA SER A 63 -7.33 0.62 -2.26
C SER A 63 -7.87 1.31 -1.02
N LYS A 64 -9.17 1.67 -1.01
CA LYS A 64 -9.87 2.14 0.18
C LYS A 64 -9.84 1.10 1.30
N LYS A 65 -9.85 -0.21 1.01
CA LYS A 65 -9.84 -1.29 2.02
C LYS A 65 -8.43 -1.70 2.45
N ILE A 66 -7.48 -1.74 1.51
CA ILE A 66 -6.10 -2.19 1.77
C ILE A 66 -5.24 -1.01 2.20
N ARG A 67 -5.17 -0.84 3.52
CA ARG A 67 -4.52 0.30 4.17
C ARG A 67 -3.18 -0.07 4.77
N SER A 68 -2.37 0.95 4.99
CA SER A 68 -1.17 0.90 5.82
C SER A 68 -1.30 1.89 6.96
N GLN A 69 -0.94 1.47 8.17
CA GLN A 69 -0.97 2.33 9.35
C GLN A 69 0.14 3.38 9.28
N ILE A 70 -0.22 4.65 9.45
CA ILE A 70 0.70 5.76 9.63
C ILE A 70 1.03 5.82 11.12
N ARG A 71 2.33 5.85 11.45
CA ARG A 71 2.81 6.10 12.81
C ARG A 71 3.21 7.57 12.91
N PRO A 72 2.43 8.43 13.58
CA PRO A 72 2.82 9.82 13.78
C PRO A 72 4.11 9.87 14.62
N ASN A 73 4.95 10.88 14.40
CA ASN A 73 6.16 11.18 15.18
C ASN A 73 7.27 10.10 15.12
N ARG A 74 7.45 9.50 13.95
CA ARG A 74 8.52 8.54 13.71
C ARG A 74 9.80 9.25 13.26
N SER A 75 10.87 9.14 14.05
CA SER A 75 12.19 9.73 13.72
C SER A 75 13.10 8.86 12.84
N ARG A 76 12.83 7.55 12.74
CA ARG A 76 13.72 6.59 12.03
C ARG A 76 12.92 5.65 11.16
N GLU A 77 13.38 5.29 9.96
CA GLU A 77 12.66 4.40 9.04
C GLU A 77 12.24 3.04 9.61
N ARG A 78 11.32 2.35 8.91
CA ARG A 78 10.96 0.95 9.23
C ARG A 78 12.19 0.10 8.97
N LYS A 79 12.73 -0.51 10.03
CA LYS A 79 13.59 -1.68 9.87
C LYS A 79 12.81 -2.66 8.99
N ASN A 80 13.22 -2.82 7.73
CA ASN A 80 12.76 -3.94 6.93
C ASN A 80 13.02 -5.16 7.79
N LYS A 81 12.00 -6.00 8.01
CA LYS A 81 12.24 -7.31 8.60
C LYS A 81 13.21 -7.98 7.65
N HIS A 82 14.51 -7.95 7.96
CA HIS A 82 15.45 -8.78 7.23
C HIS A 82 14.91 -10.20 7.40
N PRO A 83 14.61 -10.94 6.31
CA PRO A 83 14.22 -12.34 6.44
C PRO A 83 15.38 -13.19 7.01
N ARG A 84 16.58 -12.60 7.17
CA ARG A 84 17.73 -13.24 7.77
C ARG A 84 17.72 -13.00 9.28
N LYS A 85 17.68 -14.09 10.05
CA LYS A 85 18.01 -14.12 11.48
C LYS A 85 19.33 -13.34 11.66
N LYS A 86 19.30 -12.27 12.46
CA LYS A 86 20.49 -11.43 12.74
C LYS A 86 21.58 -12.22 13.48
N HIS A 87 21.24 -13.35 14.07
CA HIS A 87 22.18 -14.25 14.72
C HIS A 87 22.23 -15.55 13.92
N HIS A 88 23.42 -15.89 13.41
CA HIS A 88 23.73 -17.27 13.07
C HIS A 88 23.61 -18.07 14.38
N HIS A 89 22.72 -19.06 14.45
CA HIS A 89 22.88 -20.09 15.46
C HIS A 89 24.15 -20.83 15.08
N ASN A 90 25.25 -20.54 15.80
CA ASN A 90 26.48 -21.32 15.87
C ASN A 90 26.55 -22.44 14.81
N LYS A 91 26.92 -22.11 13.57
CA LYS A 91 27.52 -23.12 12.70
C LYS A 91 28.91 -23.32 13.29
N LYS A 92 29.07 -24.29 14.19
CA LYS A 92 30.40 -24.78 14.53
C LYS A 92 31.05 -25.19 13.20
N SER A 93 32.26 -24.71 12.93
CA SER A 93 33.05 -25.24 11.83
C SER A 93 33.26 -26.72 12.11
N CYS A 94 32.79 -27.58 11.20
CA CYS A 94 33.29 -28.95 11.18
C CYS A 94 34.79 -28.85 10.84
N ILE A 95 35.63 -29.47 11.66
CA ILE A 95 37.01 -29.84 11.31
C ILE A 95 36.91 -30.99 10.30
#